data_AF-A0A3Q3DFP9-F1
#
_entry.id   AF-A0A3Q3DFP9-F1
#
_cell.length_a   1.000
_cell.length_b   1.000
_cell.length_c   1.000
_cell.angle_alpha   90.00
_cell.angle_beta   90.00
_cell.angle_gamma   90.00
#
_symmetry.space_group_name_H-M   'P 1'
#
loop_
_entity.id
_entity.type
_entity.pdbx_description
1 polymer ?
#
loop_
_entity_poly.entity_id
_entity_poly.type
_entity_poly.pdbx_seq_one_letter_code
_entity_poly.pdbx_strand_id
1 'polypeptide(L)'
;ETEELSDSGNGSLEDDEEDADRLLHYWQDVARGHQVEVAKEMSEPIQQLTSNNNGRSNREHIPFTLLSRKEKCGELLFEKRHYEKGHWASITMREETYEQSICYGFMRIMRYICQQNSLGDYLGMSLPIVTVVRTDENHSTIAQEVTVAYYLPTNHQAQPPQPHDRDIIIEIWPAAVVYTRPFTGPTNEFTIVDQINTMAELLESPGMCVNDSFIVAGYTNPAHSQRQNEIWFLERR
;
A
#
# COMPACT_ATOMS: atom_id res chain seq x y z
N GLU A 1 27.33 15.05 54.74
CA GLU A 1 27.92 14.09 53.80
C GLU A 1 26.79 13.17 53.38
N THR A 2 25.97 13.56 52.39
CA THR A 2 26.08 13.20 50.96
C THR A 2 26.36 11.72 50.74
N GLU A 3 25.35 11.00 50.25
CA GLU A 3 25.39 10.40 48.89
C GLU A 3 23.99 9.87 48.51
N GLU A 4 23.35 10.61 47.60
CA GLU A 4 22.44 10.03 46.61
C GLU A 4 23.27 9.20 45.64
N LEU A 5 22.83 7.97 45.33
CA LEU A 5 23.31 7.25 44.16
C LEU A 5 22.10 6.78 43.34
N SER A 6 21.83 7.56 42.30
CA SER A 6 21.16 7.17 41.08
C SER A 6 21.97 6.11 40.32
N ASP A 7 21.30 5.10 39.76
CA ASP A 7 21.75 4.41 38.54
C ASP A 7 20.53 3.67 37.95
N SER A 8 19.65 4.31 37.15
CA SER A 8 19.77 4.58 35.70
C SER A 8 19.93 3.32 34.83
N GLY A 9 18.78 2.81 34.37
CA GLY A 9 18.53 2.24 33.03
C GLY A 9 19.60 1.36 32.39
N ASN A 10 19.47 0.04 32.56
CA ASN A 10 20.13 -0.98 31.72
C ASN A 10 19.11 -1.89 30.99
N GLY A 11 17.89 -1.41 30.75
CA GLY A 11 17.03 -1.97 29.71
C GLY A 11 17.40 -1.28 28.40
N SER A 12 18.50 -1.68 27.78
CA SER A 12 19.10 -0.94 26.67
C SER A 12 19.70 -1.87 25.63
N LEU A 13 19.26 -1.75 24.38
CA LEU A 13 19.79 -2.38 23.17
C LEU A 13 19.54 -3.89 23.01
N GLU A 14 19.84 -4.72 24.01
CA GLU A 14 19.64 -6.18 23.88
C GLU A 14 18.16 -6.55 23.75
N ASP A 15 17.29 -5.92 24.57
CA ASP A 15 15.84 -6.10 24.48
C ASP A 15 15.27 -5.61 23.14
N ASP A 16 15.82 -4.51 22.60
CA ASP A 16 15.39 -3.92 21.32
C ASP A 16 15.80 -4.78 20.11
N GLU A 17 16.99 -5.39 20.16
CA GLU A 17 17.47 -6.34 19.15
C GLU A 17 16.67 -7.64 19.18
N GLU A 18 16.39 -8.19 20.36
CA GLU A 18 15.54 -9.38 20.50
C GLU A 18 14.13 -9.14 19.97
N ASP A 19 13.54 -7.98 20.24
CA ASP A 19 12.22 -7.63 19.73
C ASP A 19 12.22 -7.39 18.21
N ALA A 20 13.27 -6.81 17.64
CA ALA A 20 13.44 -6.68 16.19
C ALA A 20 13.54 -8.04 15.49
N ASP A 21 14.33 -8.97 16.05
CA ASP A 21 14.49 -10.32 15.51
C ASP A 21 13.19 -11.12 15.59
N ARG A 22 12.44 -11.00 16.69
CA ARG A 22 11.11 -11.62 16.83
C ARG A 22 10.13 -11.09 15.80
N LEU A 23 10.13 -9.78 15.56
CA LEU A 23 9.28 -9.15 14.56
C LEU A 23 9.66 -9.60 13.14
N LEU A 24 10.95 -9.63 12.80
CA LEU A 24 11.42 -10.15 11.52
C LEU A 24 10.99 -11.61 11.32
N HIS A 25 11.18 -12.46 12.33
CA HIS A 25 10.80 -13.87 12.25
C HIS A 25 9.30 -14.04 12.01
N TYR A 26 8.46 -13.25 12.69
CA TYR A 26 7.02 -13.22 12.44
C TYR A 26 6.70 -12.91 10.97
N TRP A 27 7.33 -11.89 10.39
CA TRP A 27 7.10 -11.53 8.98
C TRP A 27 7.63 -12.58 8.01
N GLN A 28 8.76 -13.22 8.33
CA GLN A 28 9.26 -14.35 7.56
C GLN A 28 8.28 -15.53 7.57
N ASP A 29 7.67 -15.84 8.72
CA ASP A 29 6.68 -16.92 8.83
C ASP A 29 5.42 -16.63 7.99
N VAL A 30 4.92 -15.39 8.07
CA VAL A 30 3.76 -14.94 7.27
C VAL A 30 4.07 -15.00 5.77
N ALA A 31 5.25 -14.54 5.36
CA ALA A 31 5.67 -14.51 3.96
C ALA A 31 5.84 -15.92 3.36
N ARG A 32 6.39 -16.87 4.14
CA ARG A 32 6.50 -18.27 3.69
C ARG A 32 5.16 -18.90 3.35
N GLY A 33 4.09 -18.51 4.05
CA GLY A 33 2.71 -18.93 3.71
C GLY A 33 2.26 -18.52 2.31
N HIS A 34 2.88 -17.49 1.73
CA HIS A 34 2.59 -16.96 0.40
C HIS A 34 3.73 -17.25 -0.59
N GLN A 35 4.67 -18.15 -0.24
CA GLN A 35 5.85 -18.47 -1.05
C GLN A 35 6.71 -17.22 -1.35
N VAL A 36 6.83 -16.33 -0.36
CA VAL A 36 7.66 -15.11 -0.42
C VAL A 36 8.79 -15.26 0.61
N GLU A 37 10.00 -14.86 0.24
CA GLU A 37 11.14 -14.76 1.16
C GLU A 37 11.34 -13.32 1.64
N VAL A 38 11.53 -13.16 2.95
CA VAL A 38 11.86 -11.88 3.58
C VAL A 38 13.32 -11.95 4.05
N ALA A 39 14.18 -11.18 3.38
CA ALA A 39 15.61 -11.12 3.69
C ALA A 39 15.86 -10.45 5.05
N LYS A 40 16.99 -10.78 5.70
CA LYS A 40 17.37 -10.21 7.00
C LYS A 40 17.49 -8.69 7.00
N GLU A 41 17.88 -8.11 5.87
CA GLU A 41 17.96 -6.65 5.66
C GLU A 41 16.61 -5.93 5.82
N MET A 42 15.48 -6.66 5.83
CA MET A 42 14.17 -6.09 6.11
C MET A 42 13.92 -5.86 7.61
N SER A 43 14.79 -6.33 8.51
CA SER A 43 14.62 -6.15 9.97
C SER A 43 14.39 -4.69 10.34
N GLU A 44 15.30 -3.82 9.93
CA GLU A 44 15.24 -2.39 10.24
C GLU A 44 14.03 -1.69 9.57
N PRO A 45 13.75 -1.84 8.26
CA PRO A 45 12.54 -1.28 7.66
C PRO A 45 11.24 -1.74 8.34
N ILE A 46 11.15 -3.02 8.69
CA ILE A 46 9.99 -3.59 9.39
C ILE A 46 9.84 -2.96 10.78
N GLN A 47 10.92 -2.85 11.54
CA GLN A 47 10.93 -2.24 12.87
C GLN A 47 10.55 -0.77 12.78
N GLN A 48 11.16 0.00 11.87
CA GLN A 48 10.86 1.42 11.68
C GLN A 48 9.39 1.65 11.32
N LEU A 49 8.85 0.90 10.36
CA LEU A 49 7.45 1.02 9.96
C LEU A 49 6.47 0.61 11.07
N THR A 50 6.87 -0.33 11.93
CA THR A 50 6.07 -0.80 13.06
C THR A 50 6.14 0.16 14.25
N SER A 51 7.33 0.59 14.66
CA SER A 51 7.54 1.52 15.77
C SER A 51 6.94 2.90 15.48
N ASN A 52 7.02 3.37 14.23
CA ASN A 52 6.36 4.62 13.84
C ASN A 52 4.83 4.53 13.85
N ASN A 53 4.22 3.32 13.84
CA ASN A 53 2.78 3.17 14.09
C ASN A 53 2.39 3.43 15.55
N ASN A 54 3.30 3.29 16.52
CA ASN A 54 2.95 3.28 17.94
C ASN A 54 3.19 4.61 18.68
N GLY A 55 3.62 5.68 17.99
CA GLY A 55 3.81 6.95 18.70
C GLY A 55 4.08 8.23 17.92
N ARG A 56 4.33 8.22 16.59
CA ARG A 56 4.72 9.46 15.87
C ARG A 56 4.21 9.69 14.45
N SER A 57 3.51 8.78 13.78
CA SER A 57 2.94 9.08 12.46
C SER A 57 1.45 8.73 12.35
N ASN A 58 0.60 9.76 12.27
CA ASN A 58 -0.72 9.61 11.65
C ASN A 58 -0.47 9.11 10.23
N ARG A 59 -0.97 7.90 9.89
CA ARG A 59 -0.95 7.44 8.50
C ARG A 59 -1.73 8.46 7.67
N GLU A 60 -1.05 9.08 6.71
CA GLU A 60 -1.66 10.11 5.89
C GLU A 60 -2.60 9.44 4.88
N HIS A 61 -3.89 9.80 4.91
CA HIS A 61 -4.79 9.36 3.86
C HIS A 61 -4.65 10.27 2.64
N ILE A 62 -4.65 9.67 1.44
CA ILE A 62 -4.61 10.45 0.20
C ILE A 62 -5.83 11.36 0.16
N PRO A 63 -5.65 12.69 0.02
CA PRO A 63 -6.76 13.63 0.02
C PRO A 63 -7.62 13.46 -1.24
N PHE A 64 -8.94 13.52 -1.05
CA PHE A 64 -9.90 13.49 -2.15
C PHE A 64 -11.11 14.37 -1.87
N THR A 65 -11.80 14.78 -2.93
CA THR A 65 -13.13 15.39 -2.84
C THR A 65 -14.19 14.35 -3.17
N LEU A 66 -15.12 14.10 -2.25
CA LEU A 66 -16.27 13.23 -2.51
C LEU A 66 -17.23 13.94 -3.47
N LEU A 67 -17.48 13.34 -4.64
CA LEU A 67 -18.38 13.87 -5.66
C LEU A 67 -19.80 13.32 -5.48
N SER A 68 -19.92 12.01 -5.28
CA SER A 68 -21.21 11.35 -5.03
C SER A 68 -21.03 10.01 -4.32
N ARG A 69 -22.11 9.51 -3.73
CA ARG A 69 -22.17 8.19 -3.10
C ARG A 69 -23.43 7.46 -3.56
N LYS A 70 -23.32 6.15 -3.83
CA LYS A 70 -24.46 5.27 -4.08
C LYS A 70 -24.60 4.26 -2.94
N GLU A 71 -25.77 4.24 -2.33
CA GLU A 71 -26.13 3.33 -1.25
C GLU A 71 -27.41 2.55 -1.62
N LYS A 72 -27.55 1.33 -1.10
CA LYS A 72 -28.78 0.54 -1.20
C LYS A 72 -29.02 -0.18 0.12
N CYS A 73 -30.21 -0.01 0.69
CA CYS A 73 -30.60 -0.62 1.97
C CYS A 73 -29.62 -0.32 3.13
N GLY A 74 -28.97 0.84 3.12
CA GLY A 74 -27.98 1.23 4.14
C GLY A 74 -26.57 0.69 3.90
N GLU A 75 -26.34 -0.06 2.82
CA GLU A 75 -25.03 -0.54 2.42
C GLU A 75 -24.42 0.37 1.34
N LEU A 76 -23.14 0.70 1.51
CA LEU A 76 -22.37 1.45 0.53
C LEU A 76 -22.07 0.57 -0.69
N LEU A 77 -22.58 0.96 -1.85
CA LEU A 77 -22.30 0.27 -3.11
C LEU A 77 -21.00 0.79 -3.73
N PHE A 78 -20.88 2.11 -3.91
CA PHE A 78 -19.65 2.76 -4.34
C PHE A 78 -19.67 4.27 -4.05
N GLU A 79 -18.49 4.88 -4.09
CA GLU A 79 -18.31 6.33 -4.07
C GLU A 79 -17.67 6.80 -5.38
N LYS A 80 -17.95 8.04 -5.75
CA LYS A 80 -17.26 8.77 -6.83
C LYS A 80 -16.42 9.85 -6.16
N ARG A 81 -15.11 9.82 -6.37
CA ARG A 81 -14.14 10.71 -5.73
C ARG A 81 -13.29 11.41 -6.78
N HIS A 82 -12.88 12.65 -6.51
CA HIS A 82 -11.88 13.37 -7.27
C HIS A 82 -10.56 13.39 -6.49
N TYR A 83 -9.51 12.85 -7.09
CA TYR A 83 -8.14 12.93 -6.59
C TYR A 83 -7.36 13.97 -7.41
N GLU A 84 -6.61 14.82 -6.70
CA GLU A 84 -5.69 15.75 -7.34
C GLU A 84 -4.48 15.02 -7.92
N LYS A 85 -3.75 15.70 -8.81
CA LYS A 85 -2.47 15.18 -9.28
C LYS A 85 -1.48 15.10 -8.11
N GLY A 86 -0.58 14.13 -8.14
CA GLY A 86 0.46 14.00 -7.12
C GLY A 86 1.58 13.07 -7.56
N HIS A 87 2.69 13.13 -6.83
CA HIS A 87 3.82 12.23 -6.99
C HIS A 87 3.56 10.91 -6.29
N TRP A 88 3.86 9.84 -7.01
CA TRP A 88 3.80 8.45 -6.56
C TRP A 88 5.16 7.81 -6.78
N ALA A 89 5.58 6.97 -5.84
CA ALA A 89 6.66 6.02 -6.05
C ALA A 89 6.04 4.71 -6.53
N SER A 90 6.36 4.33 -7.75
CA SER A 90 5.79 3.16 -8.42
C SER A 90 6.86 2.14 -8.73
N ILE A 91 6.53 0.87 -8.60
CA ILE A 91 7.38 -0.24 -8.99
C ILE A 91 6.56 -1.33 -9.67
N THR A 92 7.05 -1.81 -10.81
CA THR A 92 6.40 -2.88 -11.57
C THR A 92 7.04 -4.22 -11.24
N MET A 93 6.19 -5.20 -10.90
CA MET A 93 6.58 -6.55 -10.52
C MET A 93 5.97 -7.56 -11.48
N ARG A 94 6.63 -8.71 -11.65
CA ARG A 94 6.19 -9.80 -12.53
C ARG A 94 6.55 -11.14 -11.91
N GLU A 95 5.85 -11.49 -10.84
CA GLU A 95 6.01 -12.76 -10.14
C GLU A 95 4.98 -13.80 -10.63
N GLU A 96 5.03 -15.03 -10.13
CA GLU A 96 4.09 -16.08 -10.54
C GLU A 96 2.65 -15.79 -10.11
N THR A 97 2.48 -15.14 -8.94
CA THR A 97 1.18 -14.74 -8.42
C THR A 97 1.10 -13.24 -8.15
N TYR A 98 -0.14 -12.72 -8.15
CA TYR A 98 -0.46 -11.38 -7.71
C TYR A 98 0.04 -11.13 -6.28
N GLU A 99 -0.20 -12.09 -5.37
CA GLU A 99 0.18 -11.96 -3.95
C GLU A 99 1.70 -11.83 -3.79
N GLN A 100 2.49 -12.61 -4.51
CA GLN A 100 3.95 -12.46 -4.52
C GLN A 100 4.37 -11.09 -5.06
N SER A 101 3.77 -10.67 -6.18
CA SER A 101 4.09 -9.39 -6.82
C SER A 101 3.85 -8.21 -5.88
N ILE A 102 2.72 -8.19 -5.16
CA ILE A 102 2.45 -7.12 -4.19
C ILE A 102 3.35 -7.20 -2.96
N CYS A 103 3.72 -8.40 -2.50
CA CYS A 103 4.60 -8.56 -1.35
C CYS A 103 6.01 -8.03 -1.67
N TYR A 104 6.62 -8.50 -2.77
CA TYR A 104 7.95 -8.06 -3.18
C TYR A 104 7.97 -6.59 -3.58
N GLY A 105 6.96 -6.11 -4.31
CA GLY A 105 6.83 -4.69 -4.64
C GLY A 105 6.73 -3.81 -3.40
N PHE A 106 5.89 -4.19 -2.43
CA PHE A 106 5.76 -3.43 -1.19
C PHE A 106 7.03 -3.48 -0.33
N MET A 107 7.78 -4.58 -0.28
CA MET A 107 9.07 -4.60 0.44
C MET A 107 10.08 -3.61 -0.14
N ARG A 108 10.12 -3.45 -1.47
CA ARG A 108 10.98 -2.46 -2.13
C ARG A 108 10.52 -1.03 -1.84
N ILE A 109 9.22 -0.77 -1.90
CA ILE A 109 8.62 0.51 -1.48
C ILE A 109 8.87 0.80 0.01
N MET A 110 8.79 -0.21 0.88
CA MET A 110 9.05 -0.07 2.31
C MET A 110 10.48 0.37 2.57
N ARG A 111 11.47 -0.21 1.86
CA ARG A 111 12.86 0.24 1.93
C ARG A 111 12.99 1.70 1.52
N TYR A 112 12.36 2.11 0.42
CA TYR A 112 12.33 3.51 -0.01
C TYR A 112 11.76 4.44 1.07
N ILE A 113 10.64 4.06 1.69
CA ILE A 113 10.01 4.80 2.79
C ILE A 113 10.94 4.85 4.01
N CYS A 114 11.64 3.76 4.31
CA CYS A 114 12.53 3.60 5.46
C CYS A 114 13.99 3.90 5.09
N GLN A 115 14.26 5.17 4.79
CA GLN A 115 15.60 5.75 4.63
C GLN A 115 16.40 5.34 3.37
N GLN A 116 15.93 4.40 2.54
CA GLN A 116 16.62 4.08 1.27
C GLN A 116 16.24 5.02 0.13
N ASN A 117 16.38 6.30 0.42
CA ASN A 117 16.08 7.42 -0.44
C ASN A 117 17.14 8.51 -0.25
N SER A 118 17.15 9.51 -1.12
CA SER A 118 18.17 10.56 -1.14
C SER A 118 18.23 11.44 0.10
N LEU A 119 17.20 11.43 0.96
CA LEU A 119 17.23 12.15 2.24
C LEU A 119 17.84 11.32 3.37
N GLY A 120 17.87 9.98 3.24
CA GLY A 120 18.27 9.10 4.34
C GLY A 120 17.27 9.09 5.50
N ASP A 121 16.04 9.57 5.29
CA ASP A 121 15.03 9.76 6.33
C ASP A 121 13.80 8.87 6.11
N TYR A 122 13.06 8.63 7.18
CA TYR A 122 11.74 8.01 7.11
C TYR A 122 10.73 8.99 6.50
N LEU A 123 10.14 8.61 5.37
CA LEU A 123 9.27 9.52 4.59
C LEU A 123 7.86 9.68 5.17
N GLY A 124 7.44 8.79 6.08
CA GLY A 124 6.05 8.70 6.54
C GLY A 124 5.27 7.62 5.81
N MET A 125 4.19 7.11 6.41
CA MET A 125 3.30 6.15 5.73
C MET A 125 2.05 6.88 5.23
N SER A 126 1.69 6.66 3.97
CA SER A 126 0.43 7.07 3.38
C SER A 126 -0.42 5.85 3.06
N LEU A 127 -1.74 6.03 3.04
CA LEU A 127 -2.70 5.00 2.68
C LEU A 127 -3.77 5.52 1.72
N PRO A 128 -4.26 4.68 0.81
CA PRO A 128 -3.90 3.27 0.61
C PRO A 128 -2.55 3.07 -0.09
N ILE A 129 -1.97 1.88 0.04
CA ILE A 129 -1.03 1.36 -0.95
C ILE A 129 -1.87 0.84 -2.12
N VAL A 130 -1.53 1.27 -3.33
CA VAL A 130 -2.33 0.92 -4.51
C VAL A 130 -1.58 -0.03 -5.41
N THR A 131 -2.31 -0.93 -6.05
CA THR A 131 -1.78 -1.83 -7.09
C THR A 131 -2.58 -1.64 -8.36
N VAL A 132 -1.91 -1.23 -9.44
CA VAL A 132 -2.50 -1.19 -10.78
C VAL A 132 -2.47 -2.60 -11.35
N VAL A 133 -3.65 -3.10 -11.71
CA VAL A 133 -3.84 -4.38 -12.39
C VAL A 133 -4.42 -4.15 -13.78
N ARG A 134 -4.06 -4.99 -14.73
CA ARG A 134 -4.65 -5.00 -16.07
C ARG A 134 -5.35 -6.32 -16.32
N THR A 135 -6.42 -6.29 -17.10
CA THR A 135 -7.16 -7.49 -17.47
C THR A 135 -7.25 -7.66 -18.98
N ASP A 136 -7.64 -8.84 -19.41
CA ASP A 136 -8.16 -9.02 -20.77
C ASP A 136 -9.48 -8.26 -20.99
N GLU A 137 -9.95 -8.23 -22.25
CA GLU A 137 -11.19 -7.55 -22.66
C GLU A 137 -12.45 -8.08 -21.95
N ASN A 138 -12.41 -9.33 -21.46
CA ASN A 138 -13.53 -10.01 -20.82
C ASN A 138 -13.44 -10.00 -19.28
N HIS A 139 -12.45 -9.28 -18.72
CA HIS A 139 -12.16 -9.24 -17.29
C HIS A 139 -11.95 -10.63 -16.67
N SER A 140 -11.48 -11.60 -17.45
CA SER A 140 -11.42 -13.00 -17.01
C SER A 140 -10.09 -13.37 -16.37
N THR A 141 -9.02 -12.69 -16.78
CA THR A 141 -7.66 -12.91 -16.29
C THR A 141 -6.96 -11.60 -15.97
N ILE A 142 -6.10 -11.63 -14.95
CA ILE A 142 -5.22 -10.52 -14.61
C ILE A 142 -3.86 -10.75 -15.27
N ALA A 143 -3.32 -9.69 -15.87
CA ALA A 143 -1.96 -9.72 -16.40
C ALA A 143 -0.96 -9.99 -15.27
N GLN A 144 0.05 -10.82 -15.55
CA GLN A 144 1.11 -11.13 -14.58
C GLN A 144 1.85 -9.88 -14.08
N GLU A 145 1.97 -8.87 -14.95
CA GLU A 145 2.59 -7.60 -14.61
C GLU A 145 1.63 -6.71 -13.82
N VAL A 146 2.06 -6.30 -12.63
CA VAL A 146 1.32 -5.35 -11.77
C VAL A 146 2.24 -4.24 -11.28
N THR A 147 1.68 -3.05 -11.06
CA THR A 147 2.44 -1.91 -10.54
C THR A 147 1.97 -1.58 -9.14
N VAL A 148 2.85 -1.74 -8.15
CA VAL A 148 2.61 -1.29 -6.77
C VAL A 148 3.04 0.16 -6.65
N ALA A 149 2.20 1.01 -6.09
CA ALA A 149 2.48 2.42 -5.94
C ALA A 149 2.12 2.96 -4.55
N TYR A 150 2.95 3.92 -4.11
CA TYR A 150 2.84 4.61 -2.84
C TYR A 150 2.76 6.12 -3.09
N TYR A 151 1.73 6.75 -2.54
CA TYR A 151 1.56 8.20 -2.63
C TYR A 151 2.54 8.89 -1.70
N LEU A 152 3.32 9.85 -2.21
CA LEU A 152 4.25 10.56 -1.35
C LEU A 152 3.48 11.46 -0.35
N PRO A 153 3.85 11.49 0.94
CA PRO A 153 3.23 12.38 1.92
C PRO A 153 3.32 13.85 1.52
N THR A 154 2.39 14.66 2.03
CA THR A 154 2.19 16.05 1.57
C THR A 154 3.47 16.89 1.62
N ASN A 155 4.33 16.70 2.62
CA ASN A 155 5.61 17.39 2.75
C ASN A 155 6.63 17.03 1.65
N HIS A 156 6.50 15.88 1.00
CA HIS A 156 7.38 15.39 -0.06
C HIS A 156 6.81 15.58 -1.48
N GLN A 157 5.55 16.03 -1.60
CA GLN A 157 4.90 16.24 -2.90
C GLN A 157 5.57 17.32 -3.77
N ALA A 158 6.20 18.33 -3.19
CA ALA A 158 6.87 19.40 -3.96
C ALA A 158 8.28 19.00 -4.44
N GLN A 159 9.00 18.22 -3.64
CA GLN A 159 10.36 17.74 -3.93
C GLN A 159 10.49 16.28 -3.48
N PRO A 160 10.09 15.34 -4.35
CA PRO A 160 10.19 13.91 -4.06
C PRO A 160 11.63 13.45 -3.81
N PRO A 161 11.90 12.78 -2.67
CA PRO A 161 13.17 12.11 -2.42
C PRO A 161 13.43 11.04 -3.49
N GLN A 162 14.63 11.02 -4.07
CA GLN A 162 14.96 10.05 -5.10
C GLN A 162 15.22 8.68 -4.49
N PRO A 163 14.67 7.59 -5.05
CA PRO A 163 14.95 6.25 -4.57
C PRO A 163 16.39 5.85 -4.92
N HIS A 164 17.04 5.08 -4.04
CA HIS A 164 18.31 4.42 -4.38
C HIS A 164 18.09 3.19 -5.27
N ASP A 165 16.92 2.59 -5.13
CA ASP A 165 16.45 1.52 -5.99
C ASP A 165 16.06 2.08 -7.37
N ARG A 166 16.72 1.61 -8.42
CA ARG A 166 16.54 2.10 -9.80
C ARG A 166 15.24 1.64 -10.45
N ASP A 167 14.59 0.62 -9.92
CA ASP A 167 13.31 0.13 -10.47
C ASP A 167 12.11 0.88 -9.86
N ILE A 168 12.33 1.66 -8.79
CA ILE A 168 11.33 2.57 -8.25
C ILE A 168 11.35 3.84 -9.08
N ILE A 169 10.22 4.16 -9.69
CA ILE A 169 10.05 5.35 -10.52
C ILE A 169 9.19 6.34 -9.74
N ILE A 170 9.69 7.57 -9.59
CA ILE A 170 8.86 8.67 -9.12
C ILE A 170 8.16 9.29 -10.32
N GLU A 171 6.83 9.25 -10.31
CA GLU A 171 6.00 9.76 -11.40
C GLU A 171 4.85 10.62 -10.88
N ILE A 172 4.38 11.54 -11.72
CA ILE A 172 3.20 12.35 -11.41
C ILE A 172 1.98 11.67 -12.01
N TRP A 173 1.13 11.11 -11.16
CA TRP A 173 -0.19 10.67 -11.58
C TRP A 173 -1.08 11.90 -11.73
N PRO A 174 -1.82 12.03 -12.84
CA PRO A 174 -2.60 13.22 -13.09
C PRO A 174 -3.91 13.18 -12.27
N ALA A 175 -4.55 14.35 -12.09
CA ALA A 175 -5.84 14.41 -11.39
C ALA A 175 -6.87 13.51 -12.08
N ALA A 176 -7.64 12.77 -11.29
CA ALA A 176 -8.54 11.75 -11.81
C ALA A 176 -9.83 11.67 -11.01
N VAL A 177 -10.91 11.37 -11.70
CA VAL A 177 -12.16 10.95 -11.08
C VAL A 177 -12.16 9.44 -11.01
N VAL A 178 -12.43 8.90 -9.82
CA VAL A 178 -12.36 7.47 -9.53
C VAL A 178 -13.66 7.01 -8.90
N TYR A 179 -14.17 5.87 -9.34
CA TYR A 179 -15.26 5.16 -8.70
C TYR A 179 -14.66 4.07 -7.80
N THR A 180 -14.99 4.08 -6.52
CA THR A 180 -14.39 3.21 -5.50
C THR A 180 -15.44 2.35 -4.83
N ARG A 181 -15.22 1.04 -4.75
CA ARG A 181 -16.08 0.12 -3.99
C ARG A 181 -15.28 -0.61 -2.92
N PRO A 182 -15.68 -0.54 -1.64
CA PRO A 182 -15.00 -1.26 -0.57
C PRO A 182 -15.30 -2.76 -0.61
N PHE A 183 -14.32 -3.55 -0.19
CA PHE A 183 -14.47 -4.98 0.06
C PHE A 183 -13.47 -5.45 1.11
N THR A 184 -13.73 -6.61 1.72
CA THR A 184 -12.91 -7.16 2.79
C THR A 184 -12.30 -8.49 2.41
N GLY A 185 -11.17 -8.83 3.02
CA GLY A 185 -10.54 -10.14 2.87
C GLY A 185 -9.27 -10.12 1.99
N PRO A 186 -8.71 -11.30 1.68
CA PRO A 186 -7.49 -11.39 0.88
C PRO A 186 -7.72 -10.88 -0.54
N THR A 187 -6.62 -10.45 -1.17
CA THR A 187 -6.59 -9.99 -2.56
C THR A 187 -5.73 -10.95 -3.36
N ASN A 188 -6.38 -11.77 -4.17
CA ASN A 188 -5.79 -12.62 -5.20
C ASN A 188 -6.54 -12.41 -6.53
N GLU A 189 -6.07 -13.05 -7.59
CA GLU A 189 -6.57 -12.88 -8.95
C GLU A 189 -8.08 -13.15 -9.04
N PHE A 190 -8.54 -14.22 -8.40
CA PHE A 190 -9.97 -14.59 -8.38
C PHE A 190 -10.81 -13.51 -7.69
N THR A 191 -10.41 -13.10 -6.48
CA THR A 191 -11.15 -12.08 -5.72
C THR A 191 -11.18 -10.74 -6.47
N ILE A 192 -10.08 -10.34 -7.09
CA ILE A 192 -9.99 -9.07 -7.80
C ILE A 192 -10.88 -9.08 -9.04
N VAL A 193 -10.87 -10.16 -9.82
CA VAL A 193 -11.80 -10.34 -10.96
C VAL A 193 -13.26 -10.28 -10.51
N ASP A 194 -13.61 -10.96 -9.41
CA ASP A 194 -14.95 -10.91 -8.84
C ASP A 194 -15.35 -9.48 -8.41
N GLN A 195 -14.44 -8.73 -7.77
CA GLN A 195 -14.70 -7.34 -7.39
C GLN A 195 -14.83 -6.40 -8.60
N ILE A 196 -14.05 -6.61 -9.66
CA ILE A 196 -14.14 -5.87 -10.93
C ILE A 196 -15.52 -6.10 -11.55
N ASN A 197 -15.92 -7.36 -11.73
CA ASN A 197 -17.22 -7.70 -12.32
C ASN A 197 -18.39 -7.17 -11.49
N THR A 198 -18.33 -7.32 -10.16
CA THR A 198 -19.34 -6.78 -9.25
C THR A 198 -19.46 -5.26 -9.38
N MET A 199 -18.34 -4.54 -9.46
CA MET A 199 -18.35 -3.09 -9.62
C MET A 199 -18.90 -2.68 -11.00
N ALA A 200 -18.54 -3.42 -12.06
CA ALA A 200 -19.03 -3.16 -13.42
C ALA A 200 -20.55 -3.27 -13.52
N GLU A 201 -21.18 -4.24 -12.82
CA GLU A 201 -22.64 -4.39 -12.76
C GLU A 201 -23.35 -3.24 -12.04
N LEU A 202 -22.66 -2.58 -11.09
CA LEU A 202 -23.22 -1.48 -10.30
C LEU A 202 -23.15 -0.13 -11.03
N LEU A 203 -22.21 0.01 -11.96
CA LEU A 203 -22.03 1.21 -12.78
C LEU A 203 -23.14 1.31 -13.83
N GLU A 204 -23.88 2.42 -13.79
CA GLU A 204 -24.98 2.68 -14.74
C GLU A 204 -24.47 2.98 -16.16
N SER A 205 -23.22 3.44 -16.28
CA SER A 205 -22.59 3.74 -17.56
C SER A 205 -21.13 3.27 -17.55
N PRO A 206 -20.87 1.95 -17.66
CA PRO A 206 -19.53 1.38 -17.60
C PRO A 206 -18.59 1.94 -18.68
N GLY A 207 -19.14 2.35 -19.83
CA GLY A 207 -18.38 2.96 -20.92
C GLY A 207 -17.69 4.29 -20.58
N MET A 208 -18.04 4.89 -19.44
CA MET A 208 -17.37 6.08 -18.89
C MET A 208 -16.07 5.75 -18.16
N CYS A 209 -15.79 4.49 -17.85
CA CYS A 209 -14.59 4.08 -17.12
C CYS A 209 -13.55 3.41 -18.04
N VAL A 210 -12.28 3.52 -17.67
CA VAL A 210 -11.21 2.67 -18.22
C VAL A 210 -11.58 1.22 -17.92
N ASN A 211 -11.46 0.36 -18.93
CA ASN A 211 -12.06 -0.99 -18.91
C ASN A 211 -11.04 -2.13 -18.96
N ASP A 212 -9.75 -1.81 -18.96
CA ASP A 212 -8.64 -2.76 -19.06
C ASP A 212 -7.58 -2.52 -17.97
N SER A 213 -7.78 -1.50 -17.12
CA SER A 213 -6.88 -1.15 -16.03
C SER A 213 -7.69 -0.69 -14.82
N PHE A 214 -7.41 -1.34 -13.69
CA PHE A 214 -8.09 -1.12 -12.41
C PHE A 214 -7.06 -0.93 -11.32
N ILE A 215 -7.49 -0.33 -10.21
CA ILE A 215 -6.64 -0.15 -9.04
C ILE A 215 -7.22 -0.93 -7.85
N VAL A 216 -6.39 -1.74 -7.20
CA VAL A 216 -6.68 -2.33 -5.90
C VAL A 216 -6.02 -1.46 -4.84
N ALA A 217 -6.81 -0.88 -3.93
CA ALA A 217 -6.33 -0.02 -2.86
C ALA A 217 -6.37 -0.78 -1.52
N GLY A 218 -5.21 -1.06 -0.94
CA GLY A 218 -5.07 -1.75 0.35
C GLY A 218 -4.78 -0.79 1.49
N TYR A 219 -5.61 -0.83 2.54
CA TYR A 219 -5.51 0.06 3.71
C TYR A 219 -4.86 -0.61 4.93
N THR A 220 -4.95 -1.93 4.99
CA THR A 220 -4.45 -2.75 6.09
C THR A 220 -3.18 -3.49 5.69
N ASN A 221 -2.38 -3.85 6.69
CA ASN A 221 -1.24 -4.72 6.49
C ASN A 221 -1.68 -6.12 5.98
N PRO A 222 -0.93 -6.76 5.05
CA PRO A 222 -1.16 -8.15 4.64
C PRO A 222 -1.40 -9.17 5.77
N ALA A 223 -0.77 -9.05 6.94
CA ALA A 223 -1.01 -10.01 8.04
C ALA A 223 -2.31 -9.77 8.82
N HIS A 224 -3.06 -8.70 8.52
CA HIS A 224 -4.29 -8.38 9.21
C HIS A 224 -5.41 -9.35 8.85
N SER A 225 -6.14 -9.87 9.84
CA SER A 225 -7.22 -10.85 9.62
C SER A 225 -8.45 -10.24 8.94
N GLN A 226 -8.71 -8.95 9.15
CA GLN A 226 -9.81 -8.21 8.52
C GLN A 226 -9.24 -7.18 7.55
N ARG A 227 -8.73 -7.63 6.40
CA ARG A 227 -8.14 -6.72 5.42
C ARG A 227 -9.22 -5.79 4.86
N GLN A 228 -8.91 -4.49 4.79
CA GLN A 228 -9.78 -3.47 4.21
C GLN A 228 -9.20 -3.02 2.88
N ASN A 229 -9.97 -3.21 1.81
CA ASN A 229 -9.56 -2.90 0.46
C ASN A 229 -10.65 -2.13 -0.29
N GLU A 230 -10.27 -1.50 -1.38
CA GLU A 230 -11.21 -0.95 -2.36
C GLU A 230 -10.78 -1.36 -3.78
N ILE A 231 -11.76 -1.54 -4.67
CA ILE A 231 -11.53 -1.63 -6.12
C ILE A 231 -11.89 -0.29 -6.76
N TRP A 232 -11.01 0.21 -7.62
CA TRP A 232 -11.04 1.55 -8.18
C TRP A 232 -11.10 1.49 -9.71
N PHE A 233 -12.07 2.21 -10.27
CA PHE A 233 -12.27 2.39 -11.71
C PHE A 233 -12.02 3.85 -12.05
N LEU A 234 -11.05 4.11 -12.94
CA LEU A 234 -10.78 5.48 -13.39
C LEU A 234 -11.82 5.90 -14.44
N GLU A 235 -12.37 7.10 -14.29
CA GLU A 235 -13.20 7.72 -15.32
C GLU A 235 -12.33 8.09 -16.55
N ARG A 236 -12.81 7.78 -17.75
CA ARG A 236 -12.20 8.21 -19.01
C ARG A 236 -12.28 9.72 -19.11
N ARG A 237 -11.23 10.32 -19.64
CA ARG A 237 -11.18 11.75 -20.00
C ARG A 237 -11.77 11.98 -21.38
#